data_AF-A0AAN7T5G3-F1
#
_entry.id   AF-A0AAN7T5G3-F1
#
_cell.length_a   1.000
_cell.length_b   1.000
_cell.length_c   1.000
_cell.angle_alpha   90.00
_cell.angle_beta   90.00
_cell.angle_gamma   90.00
#
_symmetry.space_group_name_H-M   'P 1'
#
loop_
_entity.id
_entity.type
_entity.pdbx_description
1 polymer ?
#
loop_
_entity_poly.entity_id
_entity_poly.type
_entity_poly.pdbx_seq_one_letter_code
_entity_poly.pdbx_strand_id
1 'polypeptide(L)'
;MQSRRASQDVARSQDSRTASIRGPQSRGEWIGPKIQKNVGVSELSHRFVILAFQINGSWQQDTVYADIEAPEAAIYSVLRVPQYVVEFDTNNLSLTNPMLLKMQRLADAVEEQCPFAAKFGIGNSMGEGIVWKPGVPAGRSDAKYWLKTKGPNFGPENRIKPSSGPDNFHEKILSVDSAAEKWFTPRRVEQGFEYLEEMQTSKPARWRTFVRWIQDDIMKEEKADIEMMEQQTPGFTSMLQRDLGRLASEAFQEHAK
;
A
#
# COMPACT_ATOMS: atom_id res chain seq x y z
N MET A 1 -44.17 20.37 -54.96
CA MET A 1 -44.17 19.17 -55.82
C MET A 1 -42.74 18.96 -56.33
N GLN A 2 -42.03 18.00 -55.72
CA GLN A 2 -41.49 16.79 -56.38
C GLN A 2 -40.21 17.06 -57.21
N SER A 3 -39.03 16.67 -56.70
CA SER A 3 -38.33 15.38 -56.96
C SER A 3 -37.48 15.47 -58.26
N ARG A 4 -36.21 15.05 -58.37
CA ARG A 4 -35.50 13.88 -57.80
C ARG A 4 -34.01 13.95 -58.23
N ARG A 5 -33.13 13.38 -57.38
CA ARG A 5 -31.91 12.57 -57.69
C ARG A 5 -30.75 13.27 -58.39
N ALA A 6 -29.48 12.94 -58.19
CA ALA A 6 -28.75 12.07 -57.27
C ALA A 6 -27.27 12.41 -57.51
N SER A 7 -26.44 12.48 -56.47
CA SER A 7 -24.98 12.41 -56.64
C SER A 7 -24.45 11.40 -55.63
N GLN A 8 -24.15 10.23 -56.19
CA GLN A 8 -23.55 9.07 -55.54
C GLN A 8 -22.09 9.35 -55.17
N ASP A 9 -21.75 8.96 -53.95
CA ASP A 9 -20.59 8.13 -53.59
C ASP A 9 -19.32 8.26 -54.44
N VAL A 10 -18.39 9.10 -53.97
CA VAL A 10 -16.96 8.88 -54.21
C VAL A 10 -16.45 8.05 -53.06
N ALA A 11 -16.44 6.73 -53.27
CA ALA A 11 -15.76 5.76 -52.42
C ALA A 11 -14.28 6.15 -52.27
N ARG A 12 -13.90 6.68 -51.10
CA ARG A 12 -12.50 6.63 -50.64
C ARG A 12 -12.31 5.29 -49.95
N SER A 13 -11.56 4.43 -50.61
CA SER A 13 -11.02 3.19 -50.08
C SER A 13 -10.43 3.42 -48.68
N GLN A 14 -11.00 2.76 -47.69
CA GLN A 14 -10.34 2.55 -46.40
C GLN A 14 -9.18 1.59 -46.65
N ASP A 15 -8.00 2.14 -46.92
CA ASP A 15 -6.77 1.36 -46.88
C ASP A 15 -6.32 1.24 -45.42
N SER A 16 -6.51 0.04 -44.89
CA SER A 16 -6.20 -0.38 -43.54
C SER A 16 -4.71 -0.72 -43.46
N ARG A 17 -3.83 0.28 -43.27
CA ARG A 17 -2.45 0.09 -42.76
C ARG A 17 -1.67 1.40 -42.59
N THR A 18 -1.99 2.19 -41.57
CA THR A 18 -1.00 3.06 -40.91
C THR A 18 -1.20 2.96 -39.42
N ALA A 19 -0.48 2.06 -38.75
CA ALA A 19 -0.25 2.20 -37.32
C ALA A 19 0.55 3.50 -37.14
N SER A 20 -0.16 4.58 -36.80
CA SER A 20 0.47 5.83 -36.36
C SER A 20 1.49 5.47 -35.28
N ILE A 21 2.77 5.73 -35.54
CA ILE A 21 3.81 5.65 -34.51
C ILE A 21 3.46 6.71 -33.48
N ARG A 22 2.77 6.30 -32.42
CA ARG A 22 2.44 7.16 -31.31
C ARG A 22 3.71 7.34 -30.49
N GLY A 23 4.30 8.53 -30.57
CA GLY A 23 5.45 8.90 -29.76
C GLY A 23 5.17 8.78 -28.25
N PRO A 24 6.19 9.03 -27.40
CA PRO A 24 6.04 8.98 -25.96
C PRO A 24 4.89 9.87 -25.48
N GLN A 25 4.06 9.33 -24.60
CA GLN A 25 2.93 10.03 -23.98
C GLN A 25 3.03 9.87 -22.47
N SER A 26 2.96 10.99 -21.76
CA SER A 26 2.66 10.98 -20.32
C SER A 26 1.15 10.98 -20.10
N ARG A 27 0.73 10.36 -19.01
CA ARG A 27 -0.61 10.44 -18.44
C ARG A 27 -0.47 11.02 -17.04
N GLY A 28 -1.39 11.86 -16.65
CA GLY A 28 -1.28 12.59 -15.40
C GLY A 28 -2.58 13.22 -14.97
N GLU A 29 -2.55 13.80 -13.79
CA GLU A 29 -3.68 14.49 -13.18
C GLU A 29 -3.42 15.99 -13.17
N TRP A 30 -4.44 16.77 -13.50
CA TRP A 30 -4.42 18.20 -13.29
C TRP A 30 -4.86 18.45 -11.84
N ILE A 31 -4.00 19.03 -10.99
CA ILE A 31 -4.35 19.39 -9.60
C ILE A 31 -4.31 20.90 -9.30
N GLY A 32 -5.13 21.34 -8.35
CA GLY A 32 -5.11 22.70 -7.80
C GLY A 32 -6.52 23.20 -7.44
N PRO A 33 -6.70 24.50 -7.20
CA PRO A 33 -7.93 25.00 -6.60
C PRO A 33 -9.09 24.83 -7.59
N LYS A 34 -10.25 24.44 -7.04
CA LYS A 34 -11.51 24.22 -7.78
C LYS A 34 -11.55 22.99 -8.69
N ILE A 35 -10.51 22.14 -8.71
CA ILE A 35 -10.52 20.89 -9.49
C ILE A 35 -11.06 19.73 -8.66
N GLN A 36 -10.54 19.59 -7.44
CA GLN A 36 -11.04 18.65 -6.43
C GLN A 36 -11.27 19.42 -5.12
N LYS A 37 -12.15 18.89 -4.26
CA LYS A 37 -12.47 19.48 -2.96
C LYS A 37 -11.90 18.61 -1.84
N ASN A 38 -11.54 19.25 -0.72
CA ASN A 38 -11.15 18.58 0.53
C ASN A 38 -9.91 17.66 0.41
N VAL A 39 -8.97 17.97 -0.49
CA VAL A 39 -7.69 17.26 -0.63
C VAL A 39 -6.54 18.25 -0.65
N GLY A 40 -5.38 17.90 -0.12
CA GLY A 40 -4.24 18.81 -0.02
C GLY A 40 -3.73 19.34 -1.35
N VAL A 41 -3.87 18.54 -2.41
CA VAL A 41 -3.51 18.97 -3.77
C VAL A 41 -4.40 20.11 -4.29
N SER A 42 -5.56 20.36 -3.67
CA SER A 42 -6.44 21.50 -4.01
C SER A 42 -5.94 22.83 -3.47
N GLU A 43 -5.03 22.83 -2.48
CA GLU A 43 -4.40 24.02 -1.91
C GLU A 43 -3.18 24.49 -2.71
N LEU A 44 -2.64 23.61 -3.55
CA LEU A 44 -1.51 23.92 -4.41
C LEU A 44 -1.93 24.79 -5.59
N SER A 45 -1.02 25.62 -6.10
CA SER A 45 -1.25 26.27 -7.39
C SER A 45 -1.48 25.23 -8.49
N HIS A 46 -2.28 25.67 -9.44
CA HIS A 46 -2.57 25.01 -10.68
C HIS A 46 -1.35 24.36 -11.37
N ARG A 47 -1.35 23.02 -11.53
CA ARG A 47 -0.21 22.24 -12.04
C ARG A 47 -0.60 20.85 -12.57
N PHE A 48 0.26 20.25 -13.38
CA PHE A 48 0.08 18.89 -13.90
C PHE A 48 1.03 17.91 -13.23
N VAL A 49 0.49 16.78 -12.75
CA VAL A 49 1.26 15.72 -12.10
C VAL A 49 1.30 14.50 -13.00
N ILE A 50 2.49 14.12 -13.45
CA ILE A 50 2.71 12.92 -14.25
C ILE A 50 2.53 11.69 -13.37
N LEU A 51 1.62 10.80 -13.78
CA LEU A 51 1.26 9.57 -13.08
C LEU A 51 1.77 8.32 -13.79
N ALA A 52 1.93 8.35 -15.11
CA ALA A 52 2.36 7.20 -15.90
C ALA A 52 2.91 7.57 -17.28
N PHE A 53 3.68 6.65 -17.88
CA PHE A 53 4.19 6.78 -19.24
C PHE A 53 3.75 5.66 -20.18
N GLN A 54 3.49 6.01 -21.43
CA GLN A 54 3.21 5.09 -22.52
C GLN A 54 4.12 5.41 -23.72
N ILE A 55 4.79 4.40 -24.26
CA ILE A 55 5.65 4.52 -25.45
C ILE A 55 5.15 3.51 -26.48
N ASN A 56 4.87 3.97 -27.71
CA ASN A 56 4.35 3.15 -28.80
C ASN A 56 3.11 2.31 -28.41
N GLY A 57 2.26 2.85 -27.53
CA GLY A 57 1.06 2.16 -27.04
C GLY A 57 1.28 1.22 -25.84
N SER A 58 2.52 0.99 -25.41
CA SER A 58 2.84 0.13 -24.27
C SER A 58 3.12 0.93 -23.01
N TRP A 59 2.48 0.57 -21.90
CA TRP A 59 2.77 1.14 -20.58
C TRP A 59 4.18 0.79 -20.15
N GLN A 60 4.86 1.80 -19.62
CA GLN A 60 6.23 1.69 -19.15
C GLN A 60 6.27 1.59 -17.62
N GLN A 61 7.43 1.17 -17.10
CA GLN A 61 7.70 1.25 -15.68
C GLN A 61 8.06 2.70 -15.33
N ASP A 62 7.27 3.35 -14.48
CA ASP A 62 7.39 4.79 -14.25
C ASP A 62 8.70 5.18 -13.56
N THR A 63 9.26 4.29 -12.74
CA THR A 63 10.51 4.53 -12.00
C THR A 63 11.71 4.76 -12.92
N VAL A 64 11.65 4.30 -14.16
CA VAL A 64 12.67 4.58 -15.19
C VAL A 64 12.65 6.05 -15.62
N TYR A 65 11.50 6.71 -15.46
CA TYR A 65 11.24 8.09 -15.89
C TYR A 65 10.95 9.00 -14.69
N ALA A 66 11.43 8.63 -13.50
CA ALA A 66 11.16 9.35 -12.26
C ALA A 66 11.62 10.81 -12.29
N ASP A 67 12.72 11.07 -13.01
CA ASP A 67 13.35 12.38 -13.14
C ASP A 67 12.74 13.24 -14.26
N ILE A 68 11.71 12.76 -14.96
CA ILE A 68 11.02 13.56 -15.98
C ILE A 68 10.02 14.51 -15.32
N GLU A 69 10.33 15.79 -15.42
CA GLU A 69 9.53 16.90 -14.90
C GLU A 69 9.89 18.21 -15.61
N ALA A 70 9.04 19.23 -15.45
CA ALA A 70 9.33 20.59 -15.89
C ALA A 70 8.76 21.60 -14.86
N PRO A 71 9.46 21.82 -13.74
CA PRO A 71 8.98 22.68 -12.65
C PRO A 71 8.62 24.10 -13.09
N GLU A 72 9.36 24.66 -14.05
CA GLU A 72 9.12 25.99 -14.64
C GLU A 72 7.77 26.06 -15.37
N ALA A 73 7.29 24.92 -15.88
CA ALA A 73 5.97 24.77 -16.50
C ALA A 73 4.92 24.21 -15.53
N ALA A 74 5.23 24.11 -14.24
CA ALA A 74 4.40 23.46 -13.22
C ALA A 74 4.02 22.01 -13.58
N ILE A 75 4.98 21.25 -14.12
CA ILE A 75 4.83 19.83 -14.41
C ILE A 75 5.75 19.03 -13.47
N TYR A 76 5.17 18.10 -12.73
CA TYR A 76 5.88 17.35 -11.68
C TYR A 76 5.63 15.86 -11.78
N SER A 77 6.63 15.05 -11.45
CA SER A 77 6.46 13.60 -11.31
C SER A 77 5.79 13.25 -9.99
N VAL A 78 4.81 12.33 -9.99
CA VAL A 78 4.25 11.74 -8.76
C VAL A 78 5.32 10.99 -7.96
N LEU A 79 6.40 10.56 -8.60
CA LEU A 79 7.48 9.80 -7.95
C LEU A 79 8.37 10.65 -7.04
N ARG A 80 8.10 11.96 -6.90
CA ARG A 80 8.70 12.83 -5.88
C ARG A 80 8.34 12.43 -4.44
N VAL A 81 7.29 11.63 -4.26
CA VAL A 81 6.81 11.17 -2.95
C VAL A 81 7.22 9.71 -2.69
N PRO A 82 7.22 9.26 -1.41
CA PRO A 82 7.53 7.88 -1.08
C PRO A 82 6.75 6.87 -1.92
N GLN A 83 7.43 5.81 -2.33
CA GLN A 83 6.86 4.69 -3.06
C GLN A 83 6.63 3.53 -2.10
N TYR A 84 5.57 2.77 -2.31
CA TYR A 84 5.22 1.62 -1.48
C TYR A 84 5.28 0.35 -2.30
N VAL A 85 5.74 -0.74 -1.67
CA VAL A 85 5.78 -2.07 -2.25
C VAL A 85 5.07 -3.05 -1.32
N VAL A 86 4.20 -3.85 -1.89
CA VAL A 86 3.50 -4.96 -1.23
C VAL A 86 3.62 -6.20 -2.11
N GLU A 87 3.83 -7.36 -1.49
CA GLU A 87 3.84 -8.63 -2.21
C GLU A 87 2.41 -9.13 -2.41
N PHE A 88 2.04 -9.37 -3.67
CA PHE A 88 0.68 -9.78 -4.02
C PHE A 88 0.54 -11.30 -3.88
N ASP A 89 -0.01 -11.75 -2.75
CA ASP A 89 -0.37 -13.16 -2.53
C ASP A 89 -1.73 -13.50 -3.16
N THR A 90 -1.72 -14.18 -4.30
CA THR A 90 -2.92 -14.65 -5.00
C THR A 90 -3.58 -15.85 -4.33
N ASN A 91 -2.91 -16.52 -3.40
CA ASN A 91 -3.42 -17.75 -2.78
C ASN A 91 -4.32 -17.47 -1.58
N ASN A 92 -4.33 -16.23 -1.08
CA ASN A 92 -5.15 -15.80 0.04
C ASN A 92 -6.13 -14.71 -0.41
N LEU A 93 -7.37 -15.09 -0.73
CA LEU A 93 -8.41 -14.14 -1.15
C LEU A 93 -9.25 -13.61 0.03
N SER A 94 -8.85 -13.86 1.27
CA SER A 94 -9.58 -13.40 2.45
C SER A 94 -9.51 -11.88 2.60
N LEU A 95 -10.57 -11.26 3.15
CA LEU A 95 -10.54 -9.85 3.58
C LEU A 95 -9.56 -9.62 4.75
N THR A 96 -9.15 -10.69 5.44
CA THR A 96 -8.08 -10.66 6.44
C THR A 96 -6.69 -10.91 5.84
N ASN A 97 -6.55 -10.92 4.51
CA ASN A 97 -5.24 -11.04 3.87
C ASN A 97 -4.31 -9.91 4.37
N PRO A 98 -3.15 -10.23 4.98
CA PRO A 98 -2.19 -9.24 5.46
C PRO A 98 -1.79 -8.19 4.42
N MET A 99 -1.71 -8.58 3.15
CA MET A 99 -1.47 -7.67 2.02
C MET A 99 -2.56 -6.61 1.91
N LEU A 100 -3.85 -7.00 1.92
CA LEU A 100 -4.97 -6.07 1.80
C LEU A 100 -5.02 -5.12 3.00
N LEU A 101 -4.78 -5.63 4.21
CA LEU A 101 -4.71 -4.84 5.44
C LEU A 101 -3.55 -3.83 5.38
N LYS A 102 -2.37 -4.24 4.91
CA LYS A 102 -1.21 -3.36 4.71
C LYS A 102 -1.50 -2.28 3.67
N MET A 103 -2.10 -2.64 2.53
CA MET A 103 -2.47 -1.67 1.48
C MET A 103 -3.49 -0.65 1.97
N GLN A 104 -4.44 -1.05 2.83
CA GLN A 104 -5.42 -0.14 3.42
C GLN A 104 -4.76 0.83 4.41
N ARG A 105 -3.94 0.34 5.34
CA ARG A 105 -3.20 1.21 6.29
C ARG A 105 -2.36 2.27 5.61
N LEU A 106 -1.70 1.91 4.52
CA LEU A 106 -0.90 2.86 3.76
C LEU A 106 -1.78 3.94 3.12
N ALA A 107 -2.98 3.57 2.66
CA ALA A 107 -3.95 4.55 2.16
C ALA A 107 -4.50 5.45 3.27
N ASP A 108 -4.76 4.90 4.45
CA ASP A 108 -5.20 5.66 5.63
C ASP A 108 -4.13 6.69 6.04
N ALA A 109 -2.86 6.29 6.09
CA ALA A 109 -1.74 7.20 6.36
C ALA A 109 -1.59 8.30 5.30
N VAL A 110 -1.83 7.99 4.01
CA VAL A 110 -1.86 8.99 2.94
C VAL A 110 -3.04 9.94 3.10
N GLU A 111 -4.18 9.46 3.61
CA GLU A 111 -5.33 10.31 3.91
C GLU A 111 -5.07 11.25 5.08
N GLU A 112 -4.43 10.79 6.15
CA GLU A 112 -4.02 11.67 7.25
C GLU A 112 -3.08 12.77 6.79
N GLN A 113 -2.13 12.43 5.90
CA GLN A 113 -1.19 13.39 5.36
C GLN A 113 -0.82 13.10 3.90
N CYS A 114 -1.25 14.00 3.00
CA CYS A 114 -0.93 13.96 1.59
C CYS A 114 0.59 14.17 1.40
N PRO A 115 1.34 13.14 0.95
CA PRO A 115 2.78 13.27 0.83
C PRO A 115 3.15 14.22 -0.33
N PHE A 116 2.29 14.35 -1.34
CA PHE A 116 2.57 15.23 -2.49
C PHE A 116 2.41 16.69 -2.12
N ALA A 117 1.33 17.06 -1.43
CA ALA A 117 1.12 18.42 -0.95
C ALA A 117 2.20 18.81 0.09
N ALA A 118 2.61 17.87 0.95
CA ALA A 118 3.71 18.07 1.91
C ALA A 118 5.02 18.49 1.24
N LYS A 119 5.36 17.95 0.06
CA LYS A 119 6.56 18.34 -0.70
C LYS A 119 6.56 19.80 -1.15
N PHE A 120 5.39 20.45 -1.14
CA PHE A 120 5.23 21.87 -1.46
C PHE A 120 4.89 22.71 -0.23
N GLY A 121 5.16 22.20 0.98
CA GLY A 121 5.01 22.94 2.23
C GLY A 121 3.61 22.89 2.86
N ILE A 122 2.70 22.07 2.33
CA ILE A 122 1.36 21.90 2.89
C ILE A 122 1.36 20.69 3.86
N GLY A 123 1.70 20.96 5.12
CA GLY A 123 2.05 19.95 6.13
C GLY A 123 0.89 19.29 6.89
N ASN A 124 -0.36 19.74 6.70
CA ASN A 124 -1.56 19.20 7.34
C ASN A 124 -2.71 19.13 6.32
N SER A 125 -2.64 18.18 5.39
CA SER A 125 -3.64 18.11 4.32
C SER A 125 -3.92 16.69 3.88
N MET A 126 -5.15 16.40 3.47
CA MET A 126 -5.56 15.02 3.21
C MET A 126 -5.18 14.53 1.81
N GLY A 127 -4.66 13.30 1.72
CA GLY A 127 -4.46 12.60 0.45
C GLY A 127 -5.64 11.69 0.09
N GLU A 128 -5.85 11.43 -1.20
CA GLU A 128 -6.98 10.59 -1.62
C GLU A 128 -6.70 9.09 -1.43
N GLY A 129 -5.46 8.66 -1.63
CA GLY A 129 -5.08 7.26 -1.59
C GLY A 129 -3.85 6.92 -2.44
N ILE A 130 -3.72 5.64 -2.79
CA ILE A 130 -2.57 5.05 -3.48
C ILE A 130 -3.04 4.31 -4.73
N VAL A 131 -2.29 4.46 -5.83
CA VAL A 131 -2.42 3.63 -7.03
C VAL A 131 -1.33 2.56 -7.02
N TRP A 132 -1.73 1.31 -7.08
CA TRP A 132 -0.87 0.13 -7.09
C TRP A 132 -0.72 -0.39 -8.51
N LYS A 133 0.53 -0.56 -8.94
CA LYS A 133 0.89 -1.09 -10.25
C LYS A 133 1.66 -2.39 -10.07
N PRO A 134 1.36 -3.45 -10.84
CA PRO A 134 2.13 -4.69 -10.76
C PRO A 134 3.62 -4.44 -11.06
N GLY A 135 4.51 -5.02 -10.25
CA GLY A 135 5.95 -5.02 -10.47
C GLY A 135 6.36 -5.98 -11.60
N VAL A 136 5.86 -5.74 -12.82
CA VAL A 136 6.16 -6.55 -14.01
C VAL A 136 7.18 -5.85 -14.92
N PRO A 137 7.97 -6.60 -15.72
CA PRO A 137 8.91 -5.99 -16.67
C PRO A 137 8.24 -4.99 -17.62
N ALA A 138 9.00 -3.97 -18.04
CA ALA A 138 8.54 -2.95 -18.98
C ALA A 138 7.93 -3.57 -20.25
N GLY A 139 6.84 -2.97 -20.74
CA GLY A 139 6.09 -3.49 -21.89
C GLY A 139 5.14 -4.65 -21.58
N ARG A 140 5.16 -5.20 -20.35
CA ARG A 140 4.18 -6.19 -19.86
C ARG A 140 3.19 -5.61 -18.85
N SER A 141 3.32 -4.32 -18.51
CA SER A 141 2.36 -3.62 -17.67
C SER A 141 1.07 -3.37 -18.43
N ASP A 142 -0.05 -3.73 -17.83
CA ASP A 142 -1.39 -3.49 -18.35
C ASP A 142 -2.20 -2.75 -17.27
N ALA A 143 -2.75 -1.58 -17.64
CA ALA A 143 -3.50 -0.72 -16.75
C ALA A 143 -4.76 -1.41 -16.16
N LYS A 144 -5.26 -2.48 -16.79
CA LYS A 144 -6.40 -3.25 -16.24
C LYS A 144 -6.08 -3.95 -14.91
N TYR A 145 -4.80 -4.14 -14.60
CA TYR A 145 -4.34 -4.72 -13.33
C TYR A 145 -3.94 -3.67 -12.30
N TRP A 146 -4.12 -2.38 -12.61
CA TRP A 146 -3.85 -1.33 -11.63
C TRP A 146 -4.99 -1.27 -10.64
N LEU A 147 -4.64 -1.19 -9.37
CA LEU A 147 -5.57 -1.15 -8.25
C LEU A 147 -5.44 0.21 -7.56
N LYS A 148 -6.49 0.65 -6.90
CA LYS A 148 -6.44 1.84 -6.06
C LYS A 148 -6.96 1.51 -4.68
N THR A 149 -6.23 1.93 -3.66
CA THR A 149 -6.75 2.01 -2.29
C THR A 149 -6.96 3.48 -1.96
N LYS A 150 -8.01 3.75 -1.20
CA LYS A 150 -8.38 5.10 -0.77
C LYS A 150 -8.63 5.09 0.72
N GLY A 151 -8.29 6.18 1.39
CA GLY A 151 -8.55 6.31 2.81
C GLY A 151 -10.05 6.43 3.14
N PRO A 152 -10.41 6.49 4.44
CA PRO A 152 -11.77 6.54 4.97
C PRO A 152 -12.70 7.63 4.42
N ASN A 153 -12.19 8.76 3.95
CA ASN A 153 -13.03 9.85 3.44
C ASN A 153 -13.26 9.81 1.92
N PHE A 154 -12.50 8.99 1.16
CA PHE A 154 -12.53 9.02 -0.32
C PHE A 154 -12.96 7.71 -1.02
N GLY A 155 -13.09 6.59 -0.29
CA GLY A 155 -13.51 5.28 -0.80
C GLY A 155 -15.03 5.00 -0.72
N PRO A 156 -15.55 4.03 -1.51
CA PRO A 156 -16.95 3.59 -1.42
C PRO A 156 -17.27 2.83 -0.12
N GLU A 157 -18.56 2.66 0.18
CA GLU A 157 -19.10 2.01 1.41
C GLU A 157 -18.58 0.58 1.67
N ASN A 158 -18.08 -0.11 0.63
CA ASN A 158 -17.56 -1.49 0.66
C ASN A 158 -16.11 -1.60 1.15
N ARG A 159 -15.64 -0.71 2.02
CA ARG A 159 -14.34 -0.87 2.68
C ARG A 159 -14.37 -2.02 3.69
N ILE A 160 -13.20 -2.60 3.93
CA ILE A 160 -12.92 -3.26 5.21
C ILE A 160 -12.91 -2.13 6.24
N LYS A 161 -14.04 -1.97 6.96
CA LYS A 161 -14.16 -0.92 7.98
C LYS A 161 -13.28 -1.30 9.17
N PRO A 162 -12.35 -0.43 9.62
CA PRO A 162 -11.81 -0.55 10.95
C PRO A 162 -12.97 -0.50 11.93
N SER A 163 -13.03 -1.45 12.87
CA SER A 163 -14.04 -1.47 13.93
C SER A 163 -13.99 -0.14 14.71
N SER A 164 -15.01 0.70 14.53
CA SER A 164 -15.18 1.94 15.27
C SER A 164 -15.71 1.65 16.67
N GLY A 165 -14.82 1.66 17.67
CA GLY A 165 -15.12 1.63 19.10
C GLY A 165 -14.39 2.78 19.83
N PRO A 166 -14.90 3.24 21.00
CA PRO A 166 -14.62 4.55 21.53
C PRO A 166 -13.22 4.68 22.17
N ASP A 167 -12.56 5.78 21.80
CA ASP A 167 -11.41 6.49 22.37
C ASP A 167 -10.52 5.86 23.46
N ASN A 168 -9.23 5.84 23.11
CA ASN A 168 -8.04 6.03 23.96
C ASN A 168 -7.54 4.87 24.83
N PHE A 169 -6.80 3.95 24.17
CA PHE A 169 -5.45 3.44 24.56
C PHE A 169 -4.91 2.43 23.51
N HIS A 170 -5.78 1.97 22.60
CA HIS A 170 -5.55 0.82 21.70
C HIS A 170 -5.16 1.19 20.25
N GLU A 171 -4.76 2.44 19.98
CA GLU A 171 -4.72 3.00 18.62
C GLU A 171 -3.54 2.57 17.73
N LYS A 172 -2.83 1.49 18.05
CA LYS A 172 -1.68 1.02 17.22
C LYS A 172 -1.60 -0.49 17.01
N ILE A 173 -2.73 -1.20 17.10
CA ILE A 173 -2.78 -2.61 16.70
C ILE A 173 -3.98 -2.82 15.79
N LEU A 174 -3.82 -2.45 14.52
CA LEU A 174 -4.87 -2.56 13.50
C LEU A 174 -4.87 -3.92 12.79
N SER A 175 -3.97 -4.84 13.17
CA SER A 175 -3.75 -6.18 12.59
C SER A 175 -2.73 -6.94 13.43
N VAL A 176 -2.69 -8.25 13.20
CA VAL A 176 -1.72 -9.19 13.77
C VAL A 176 -0.28 -8.71 13.61
N ASP A 177 0.13 -8.27 12.41
CA ASP A 177 1.50 -7.80 12.16
C ASP A 177 1.89 -6.60 13.05
N SER A 178 0.97 -5.65 13.20
CA SER A 178 1.19 -4.46 14.04
C SER A 178 1.24 -4.82 15.53
N ALA A 179 0.51 -5.87 15.92
CA ALA A 179 0.55 -6.41 17.27
C ALA A 179 1.90 -7.08 17.52
N ALA A 180 2.33 -7.93 16.59
CA ALA A 180 3.60 -8.63 16.66
C ALA A 180 4.78 -7.63 16.69
N GLU A 181 4.83 -6.64 15.80
CA GLU A 181 5.88 -5.61 15.80
C GLU A 181 5.90 -4.76 17.07
N LYS A 182 4.72 -4.40 17.59
CA LYS A 182 4.62 -3.57 18.80
C LYS A 182 5.00 -4.35 20.07
N TRP A 183 4.54 -5.60 20.20
CA TRP A 183 4.70 -6.40 21.40
C TRP A 183 6.00 -7.22 21.43
N PHE A 184 6.60 -7.49 20.27
CA PHE A 184 7.91 -8.10 20.16
C PHE A 184 9.01 -7.04 20.32
N THR A 185 9.37 -6.74 21.57
CA THR A 185 10.35 -5.70 21.89
C THR A 185 11.77 -6.27 22.09
N PRO A 186 12.84 -5.47 21.87
CA PRO A 186 14.21 -5.89 22.17
C PRO A 186 14.40 -6.35 23.62
N ARG A 187 13.70 -5.72 24.56
CA ARG A 187 13.77 -6.12 25.98
C ARG A 187 13.24 -7.54 26.21
N ARG A 188 12.13 -7.92 25.57
CA ARG A 188 11.61 -9.29 25.64
C ARG A 188 12.58 -10.30 25.01
N VAL A 189 13.26 -9.92 23.93
CA VAL A 189 14.32 -10.75 23.32
C VAL A 189 15.45 -10.99 24.32
N GLU A 190 15.96 -9.95 24.98
CA GLU A 190 16.99 -10.09 26.02
C GLU A 190 16.55 -11.00 27.17
N GLN A 191 15.34 -10.79 27.69
CA GLN A 191 14.76 -11.62 28.77
C GLN A 191 14.61 -13.08 28.37
N GLY A 192 14.24 -13.35 27.11
CA GLY A 192 14.16 -14.71 26.60
C GLY A 192 15.52 -15.42 26.58
N PHE A 193 16.61 -14.69 26.32
CA PHE A 193 17.96 -15.25 26.42
C PHE A 193 18.43 -15.42 27.87
N GLU A 194 18.14 -14.45 28.75
CA GLU A 194 18.38 -14.57 30.20
C GLU A 194 17.73 -15.86 30.74
N TYR A 195 16.46 -16.11 30.38
CA TYR A 195 15.73 -17.33 30.75
C TYR A 195 16.40 -18.62 30.25
N LEU A 196 16.95 -18.62 29.03
CA LEU A 196 17.64 -19.80 28.50
C LEU A 196 18.94 -20.12 29.24
N GLU A 197 19.67 -19.09 29.68
CA GLU A 197 20.88 -19.24 30.49
C GLU A 197 20.55 -19.80 31.89
N GLU A 198 19.50 -19.27 32.53
CA GLU A 198 19.02 -19.75 33.83
C GLU A 198 18.61 -21.22 33.81
N MET A 199 17.94 -21.64 32.73
CA MET A 199 17.39 -23.00 32.60
C MET A 199 18.44 -24.05 32.17
N GLN A 200 19.70 -23.67 31.94
CA GLN A 200 20.81 -24.55 31.51
C GLN A 200 20.42 -25.52 30.37
N THR A 201 19.61 -25.06 29.42
CA THR A 201 19.03 -25.93 28.39
C THR A 201 20.07 -26.40 27.36
N SER A 202 19.98 -27.67 26.95
CA SER A 202 20.89 -28.29 25.98
C SER A 202 20.72 -27.70 24.56
N LYS A 203 21.84 -27.56 23.83
CA LYS A 203 21.97 -26.79 22.57
C LYS A 203 20.88 -27.03 21.48
N PRO A 204 20.37 -28.24 21.21
CA PRO A 204 19.38 -28.42 20.14
C PRO A 204 17.94 -28.01 20.52
N ALA A 205 17.63 -27.87 21.83
CA ALA A 205 16.29 -27.50 22.31
C ALA A 205 16.11 -25.99 22.55
N ARG A 206 17.20 -25.22 22.62
CA ARG A 206 17.20 -23.80 23.03
C ARG A 206 16.32 -22.91 22.15
N TRP A 207 16.36 -23.07 20.82
CA TRP A 207 15.58 -22.22 19.93
C TRP A 207 14.06 -22.42 20.11
N ARG A 208 13.60 -23.67 20.30
CA ARG A 208 12.17 -23.96 20.53
C ARG A 208 11.72 -23.42 21.87
N THR A 209 12.57 -23.56 22.88
CA THR A 209 12.31 -23.01 24.22
C THR A 209 12.23 -21.48 24.18
N PHE A 210 13.13 -20.82 23.46
CA PHE A 210 13.12 -19.36 23.28
C PHE A 210 11.84 -18.88 22.58
N VAL A 211 11.52 -19.46 21.41
CA VAL A 211 10.33 -19.08 20.64
C VAL A 211 9.06 -19.24 21.48
N ARG A 212 8.94 -20.36 22.18
CA ARG A 212 7.80 -20.62 23.07
C ARG A 212 7.76 -19.62 24.22
N TRP A 213 8.90 -19.34 24.85
CA TRP A 213 8.97 -18.40 25.96
C TRP A 213 8.47 -17.01 25.54
N ILE A 214 8.92 -16.51 24.38
CA ILE A 214 8.46 -15.23 23.83
C ILE A 214 6.95 -15.22 23.59
N GLN A 215 6.43 -16.29 22.96
CA GLN A 215 5.00 -16.42 22.72
C GLN A 215 4.23 -16.40 24.05
N ASP A 216 4.63 -17.23 25.01
CA ASP A 216 3.94 -17.35 26.30
C ASP A 216 3.98 -16.05 27.11
N ASP A 217 5.12 -15.32 27.10
CA ASP A 217 5.26 -14.02 27.75
C ASP A 217 4.29 -13.00 27.16
N ILE A 218 4.29 -12.84 25.84
CA ILE A 218 3.41 -11.88 25.15
C ILE A 218 1.93 -12.26 25.33
N MET A 219 1.60 -13.55 25.19
CA MET A 219 0.24 -14.05 25.39
C MET A 219 -0.27 -13.82 26.81
N LYS A 220 0.63 -13.80 27.80
CA LYS A 220 0.31 -13.57 29.21
C LYS A 220 0.18 -12.08 29.53
N GLU A 221 1.18 -11.28 29.15
CA GLU A 221 1.25 -9.86 29.49
C GLU A 221 0.21 -9.04 28.71
N GLU A 222 -0.05 -9.38 27.45
CA GLU A 222 -1.00 -8.68 26.57
C GLU A 222 -2.37 -9.37 26.51
N LYS A 223 -2.66 -10.26 27.46
CA LYS A 223 -3.84 -11.14 27.43
C LYS A 223 -5.15 -10.40 27.20
N ALA A 224 -5.36 -9.29 27.90
CA ALA A 224 -6.60 -8.51 27.81
C ALA A 224 -6.80 -7.93 26.39
N ASP A 225 -5.72 -7.42 25.79
CA ASP A 225 -5.75 -6.87 24.44
C ASP A 225 -5.96 -7.98 23.41
N ILE A 226 -5.31 -9.14 23.59
CA ILE A 226 -5.47 -10.29 22.70
C ILE A 226 -6.90 -10.83 22.74
N GLU A 227 -7.51 -10.97 23.92
CA GLU A 227 -8.89 -11.42 24.08
C GLU A 227 -9.88 -10.46 23.39
N MET A 228 -9.66 -9.15 23.53
CA MET A 228 -10.46 -8.15 22.84
C MET A 228 -10.31 -8.26 21.32
N MET A 229 -9.08 -8.43 20.82
CA MET A 229 -8.80 -8.57 19.39
C MET A 229 -9.34 -9.87 18.81
N GLU A 230 -9.32 -10.97 19.56
CA GLU A 230 -9.91 -12.26 19.15
C GLU A 230 -11.43 -12.16 18.97
N GLN A 231 -12.12 -11.40 19.83
CA GLN A 231 -13.55 -11.14 19.69
C GLN A 231 -13.89 -10.34 18.43
N GLN A 232 -13.03 -9.38 18.08
CA GLN A 232 -13.21 -8.55 16.89
C GLN A 232 -12.75 -9.25 15.60
N THR A 233 -11.71 -10.07 15.71
CA THR A 233 -11.05 -10.77 14.61
C THR A 233 -10.85 -12.24 15.01
N PRO A 234 -11.83 -13.12 14.72
CA PRO A 234 -11.70 -14.54 15.02
C PRO A 234 -10.45 -15.15 14.37
N GLY A 235 -9.64 -15.86 15.15
CA GLY A 235 -8.35 -16.41 14.73
C GLY A 235 -7.17 -15.46 14.90
N PHE A 236 -7.35 -14.28 15.51
CA PHE A 236 -6.26 -13.34 15.81
C PHE A 236 -5.12 -13.99 16.58
N THR A 237 -5.45 -14.75 17.62
CA THR A 237 -4.50 -15.42 18.52
C THR A 237 -3.59 -16.39 17.78
N SER A 238 -4.17 -17.22 16.89
CA SER A 238 -3.38 -18.21 16.14
C SER A 238 -2.47 -17.55 15.10
N MET A 239 -2.93 -16.49 14.47
CA MET A 239 -2.12 -15.68 13.55
C MET A 239 -1.00 -14.96 14.29
N LEU A 240 -1.28 -14.39 15.46
CA LEU A 240 -0.28 -13.71 16.31
C LEU A 240 0.80 -14.67 16.75
N GLN A 241 0.44 -15.84 17.25
CA GLN A 241 1.40 -16.86 17.64
C GLN A 241 2.31 -17.25 16.47
N ARG A 242 1.76 -17.42 15.26
CA ARG A 242 2.57 -17.71 14.07
C ARG A 242 3.58 -16.61 13.77
N ASP A 243 3.17 -15.35 13.78
CA ASP A 243 4.03 -14.23 13.40
C ASP A 243 5.10 -13.93 14.47
N LEU A 244 4.75 -14.04 15.75
CA LEU A 244 5.71 -14.02 16.86
C LEU A 244 6.72 -15.17 16.74
N GLY A 245 6.26 -16.36 16.32
CA GLY A 245 7.12 -17.50 16.08
C GLY A 245 8.18 -17.24 15.00
N ARG A 246 7.77 -16.56 13.92
CA ARG A 246 8.69 -16.13 12.86
C ARG A 246 9.72 -15.12 13.38
N LEU A 247 9.26 -14.03 14.02
CA LEU A 247 10.14 -12.97 14.56
C LEU A 247 11.13 -13.50 15.60
N ALA A 248 10.66 -14.33 16.53
CA ALA A 248 11.53 -14.94 17.54
C ALA A 248 12.56 -15.89 16.91
N SER A 249 12.19 -16.60 15.84
CA SER A 249 13.14 -17.45 15.11
C SER A 249 14.24 -16.65 14.43
N GLU A 250 13.89 -15.51 13.81
CA GLU A 250 14.83 -14.58 13.18
C GLU A 250 15.80 -14.00 14.21
N ALA A 251 15.28 -13.47 15.32
CA ALA A 251 16.10 -12.92 16.41
C ALA A 251 17.04 -13.96 17.03
N PHE A 252 16.57 -15.21 17.20
CA PHE A 252 17.41 -16.30 17.71
C PHE A 252 18.57 -16.62 16.76
N GLN A 253 18.33 -16.63 15.45
CA GLN A 253 19.37 -16.87 14.45
C GLN A 253 20.40 -15.74 14.38
N GLU A 254 19.98 -14.49 14.56
CA GLU A 254 20.89 -13.35 14.62
C GLU A 254 21.81 -13.41 15.84
N HIS A 255 21.27 -13.78 17.01
CA HIS A 255 22.03 -13.89 18.24
C HIS A 255 22.99 -15.09 18.28
N ALA A 256 22.70 -16.14 17.50
CA ALA A 256 23.52 -17.36 17.43
C ALA A 256 24.71 -17.26 16.45
N LYS A 257 24.86 -16.14 15.73
CA LYS A 257 26.02 -15.85 14.88
C LYS A 257 27.15 -15.24 15.70
#